data_AF-K2EXP9-F1
#
_entry.id   AF-K2EXP9-F1
#
_cell.length_a   1.000
_cell.length_b   1.000
_cell.length_c   1.000
_cell.angle_alpha   90.00
_cell.angle_beta   90.00
_cell.angle_gamma   90.00
#
_symmetry.space_group_name_H-M   'P 1'
#
loop_
_entity.id
_entity.type
_entity.pdbx_description
1 polymer ?
#
loop_
_entity_poly.entity_id
_entity_poly.type
_entity_poly.pdbx_seq_one_letter_code
_entity_poly.pdbx_strand_id
1 'polypeptide(L)'
;AQSEAATGKKFVKYWFHSEFLLVDGRKMSKSLNNFYTIDDVKKQGFEPLALRYLFLQTHYRTFSNFTWRALKSAQEGYKNLKEMVLSLKKQKQRQSLSEEKLAQLDNLRSEFIGALNNDLQMPEALAVVWSLIKSNIPSMDKYDLILEFDQILGLNLAEVEEEKIPEEIIKLAKERKKARENKNFKLADEIRKKIKDKGWEITDINGEYKINKERFNL
;
A
#
# COMPACT_ATOMS: atom_id res chain seq x y z
N ALA A 1 35.28 -18.32 12.57
CA ALA A 1 36.05 -18.76 13.76
C ALA A 1 35.72 -20.20 14.15
N GLN A 2 34.58 -20.48 14.80
CA GLN A 2 34.24 -21.84 15.26
C GLN A 2 34.16 -22.87 14.10
N SER A 3 33.34 -22.62 13.08
CA SER A 3 33.11 -23.57 11.98
C SER A 3 34.38 -23.85 11.16
N GLU A 4 35.14 -22.82 10.82
CA GLU A 4 36.34 -22.95 9.99
C GLU A 4 37.51 -23.57 10.77
N ALA A 5 37.67 -23.26 12.06
CA ALA A 5 38.70 -23.88 12.91
C ALA A 5 38.43 -25.38 13.13
N ALA A 6 37.16 -25.77 13.25
CA ALA A 6 36.78 -27.17 13.42
C ALA A 6 36.88 -28.00 12.13
N THR A 7 36.69 -27.38 10.96
CA THR A 7 36.54 -28.12 9.69
C THR A 7 37.65 -27.88 8.67
N GLY A 8 38.44 -26.81 8.81
CA GLY A 8 39.40 -26.36 7.80
C GLY A 8 38.77 -25.89 6.48
N LYS A 9 37.43 -25.76 6.41
CA LYS A 9 36.70 -25.39 5.20
C LYS A 9 36.10 -23.99 5.33
N LYS A 10 35.98 -23.28 4.20
CA LYS A 10 35.29 -22.00 4.12
C LYS A 10 33.83 -22.15 4.57
N PHE A 11 33.42 -21.39 5.59
CA PHE A 11 32.09 -21.52 6.18
C PHE A 11 30.98 -20.94 5.29
N VAL A 12 31.12 -19.69 4.84
CA VAL A 12 30.14 -18.99 4.01
C VAL A 12 30.81 -18.12 2.95
N LYS A 13 30.12 -17.94 1.81
CA LYS A 13 30.61 -17.10 0.70
C LYS A 13 30.15 -15.65 0.80
N TYR A 14 28.91 -15.45 1.25
CA TYR A 14 28.28 -14.13 1.36
C TYR A 14 27.63 -14.00 2.73
N TRP A 15 27.79 -12.83 3.33
CA TRP A 15 27.06 -12.42 4.51
C TRP A 15 26.09 -11.32 4.12
N PHE A 16 24.85 -11.47 4.53
CA PHE A 16 23.81 -10.49 4.29
C PHE A 16 23.42 -9.86 5.63
N HIS A 17 23.55 -8.54 5.73
CA HIS A 17 23.19 -7.78 6.92
C HIS A 17 22.23 -6.68 6.52
N SER A 18 21.11 -6.56 7.25
CA SER A 18 20.23 -5.40 7.14
C SER A 18 20.68 -4.34 8.13
N GLU A 19 20.56 -3.09 7.73
CA GLU A 19 20.89 -1.96 8.59
C GLU A 19 19.80 -1.72 9.64
N PHE A 20 20.13 -0.97 10.69
CA PHE A 20 19.21 -0.77 11.81
C PHE A 20 17.97 0.04 11.45
N LEU A 21 16.85 -0.37 12.06
CA LEU A 21 15.66 0.46 12.17
C LEU A 21 15.82 1.46 13.32
N LEU A 22 15.73 2.74 12.99
CA LEU A 22 15.59 3.84 13.95
C LEU A 22 14.11 4.06 14.27
N VAL A 23 13.82 4.56 15.46
CA VAL A 23 12.51 5.05 15.88
C VAL A 23 12.69 6.49 16.34
N ASP A 24 12.02 7.41 15.65
CA ASP A 24 12.12 8.85 15.90
C ASP A 24 13.58 9.33 15.97
N GLY A 25 14.43 8.82 15.05
CA GLY A 25 15.84 9.17 14.93
C GLY A 25 16.79 8.49 15.92
N ARG A 26 16.30 7.60 16.79
CA ARG A 26 17.13 6.87 17.77
C ARG A 26 17.12 5.38 17.47
N LYS A 27 18.21 4.68 17.80
CA LYS A 27 18.27 3.21 17.67
C LYS A 27 17.13 2.58 18.47
N MET A 28 16.40 1.66 17.86
CA MET A 28 15.39 0.87 18.58
C MET A 28 16.09 -0.02 19.63
N SER A 29 15.67 0.06 20.89
CA SER A 29 16.21 -0.80 21.95
C SER A 29 15.21 -0.97 23.11
N LYS A 30 15.30 -2.12 23.78
CA LYS A 30 14.49 -2.39 24.99
C LYS A 30 14.78 -1.37 26.10
N SER A 31 16.03 -0.98 26.29
CA SER A 31 16.45 -0.02 27.31
C SER A 31 15.91 1.39 27.10
N LEU A 32 15.71 1.80 25.84
CA LEU A 32 15.09 3.09 25.51
C LEU A 32 13.55 3.02 25.51
N ASN A 33 12.98 1.83 25.67
CA ASN A 33 11.54 1.56 25.62
C ASN A 33 10.84 2.20 24.40
N ASN A 34 11.54 2.23 23.26
CA ASN A 34 11.10 2.88 22.02
C ASN A 34 10.79 1.87 20.91
N PHE A 35 10.50 0.62 21.25
CA PHE A 35 10.13 -0.39 20.27
C PHE A 35 8.61 -0.48 20.15
N TYR A 36 8.13 -0.77 18.94
CA TYR A 36 6.72 -1.00 18.67
C TYR A 36 6.53 -2.42 18.13
N THR A 37 5.49 -3.08 18.60
CA THR A 37 5.06 -4.38 18.07
C THR A 37 4.07 -4.20 16.93
N ILE A 38 3.81 -5.26 16.17
CA ILE A 38 2.75 -5.27 15.15
C ILE A 38 1.38 -5.01 15.80
N ASP A 39 1.17 -5.46 17.04
CA ASP A 39 -0.09 -5.19 17.75
C ASP A 39 -0.22 -3.72 18.15
N ASP A 40 0.89 -3.03 18.45
CA ASP A 40 0.87 -1.57 18.67
C ASP A 40 0.51 -0.83 17.37
N VAL A 41 1.05 -1.27 16.23
CA VAL A 41 0.70 -0.76 14.90
C VAL A 41 -0.80 -0.92 14.63
N LYS A 42 -1.37 -2.10 14.91
CA LYS A 42 -2.81 -2.35 14.77
C LYS A 42 -3.64 -1.50 15.73
N LYS A 43 -3.24 -1.38 17.00
CA LYS A 43 -3.93 -0.55 18.00
C LYS A 43 -3.97 0.92 17.61
N GLN A 44 -2.93 1.40 16.93
CA GLN A 44 -2.88 2.75 16.35
C GLN A 44 -3.72 2.92 15.07
N GLY A 45 -4.42 1.87 14.62
CA GLY A 45 -5.33 1.93 13.47
C GLY A 45 -4.65 1.71 12.11
N PHE A 46 -3.40 1.22 12.09
CA PHE A 46 -2.68 0.95 10.85
C PHE A 46 -2.78 -0.51 10.41
N GLU A 47 -2.86 -0.74 9.10
CA GLU A 47 -2.78 -2.08 8.51
C GLU A 47 -1.33 -2.61 8.61
N PRO A 48 -1.11 -3.87 9.04
CA PRO A 48 0.23 -4.46 9.06
C PRO A 48 0.93 -4.46 7.69
N LEU A 49 0.18 -4.58 6.59
CA LEU A 49 0.74 -4.51 5.24
C LEU A 49 1.17 -3.09 4.85
N ALA A 50 0.63 -2.04 5.47
CA ALA A 50 1.15 -0.68 5.31
C ALA A 50 2.57 -0.54 5.90
N LEU A 51 2.87 -1.27 6.99
CA LEU A 51 4.21 -1.33 7.55
C LEU A 51 5.18 -2.05 6.60
N ARG A 52 4.73 -3.14 5.96
CA ARG A 52 5.52 -3.81 4.93
C ARG A 52 5.79 -2.87 3.75
N TYR A 53 4.75 -2.16 3.29
CA TYR A 53 4.87 -1.15 2.24
C TYR A 53 5.88 -0.04 2.60
N LEU A 54 5.87 0.43 3.86
CA LEU A 54 6.87 1.39 4.35
C LEU A 54 8.30 0.85 4.18
N PHE A 55 8.56 -0.40 4.57
CA PHE A 55 9.90 -0.97 4.47
C PHE A 55 10.37 -1.20 3.04
N LEU A 56 9.46 -1.47 2.10
CA LEU A 56 9.80 -1.57 0.67
C LEU A 56 10.27 -0.24 0.06
N GLN A 57 10.00 0.90 0.71
CA GLN A 57 10.43 2.23 0.26
C GLN A 57 11.88 2.56 0.63
N THR A 58 12.56 1.72 1.43
CA THR A 58 13.93 1.94 1.87
C THR A 58 14.81 0.75 1.50
N HIS A 59 16.04 1.01 1.09
CA HIS A 59 17.00 -0.05 0.80
C HIS A 59 17.46 -0.74 2.09
N TYR A 60 17.59 -2.07 2.09
CA TYR A 60 17.88 -2.84 3.31
C TYR A 60 19.21 -2.48 3.99
N ARG A 61 20.18 -1.95 3.23
CA ARG A 61 21.50 -1.49 3.73
C ARG A 61 21.52 -0.04 4.20
N THR A 62 20.36 0.62 4.25
CA THR A 62 20.25 2.02 4.70
C THR A 62 19.46 2.11 5.99
N PHE A 63 19.81 3.07 6.85
CA PHE A 63 19.04 3.34 8.06
C PHE A 63 17.61 3.72 7.69
N SER A 64 16.66 2.86 8.05
CA SER A 64 15.24 3.21 7.96
C SER A 64 14.84 3.90 9.26
N ASN A 65 14.06 4.98 9.17
CA ASN A 65 13.56 5.69 10.34
C ASN A 65 12.04 5.53 10.45
N PHE A 66 11.61 4.69 11.38
CA PHE A 66 10.21 4.54 11.72
C PHE A 66 9.72 5.78 12.48
N THR A 67 8.64 6.37 11.96
CA THR A 67 7.82 7.36 12.66
C THR A 67 6.36 7.05 12.34
N TRP A 68 5.44 7.37 13.26
CA TRP A 68 4.01 7.22 12.99
C TRP A 68 3.55 8.03 11.77
N ARG A 69 4.18 9.18 11.52
CA ARG A 69 3.95 10.00 10.33
C ARG A 69 4.35 9.27 9.04
N ALA A 70 5.53 8.66 9.02
CA ALA A 70 5.98 7.88 7.87
C ALA A 70 5.08 6.67 7.61
N LEU A 71 4.66 5.96 8.67
CA LEU A 71 3.70 4.87 8.55
C LEU A 71 2.34 5.35 8.03
N LYS A 72 1.85 6.51 8.47
CA LYS A 72 0.63 7.12 7.93
C LYS A 72 0.73 7.41 6.44
N SER A 73 1.84 8.00 6.00
CA SER A 73 2.10 8.21 4.56
C SER A 73 2.18 6.90 3.78
N ALA A 74 2.82 5.87 4.34
CA ALA A 74 2.89 4.56 3.71
C ALA A 74 1.52 3.88 3.63
N GLN A 75 0.66 4.03 4.64
CA GLN A 75 -0.72 3.53 4.61
C GLN A 75 -1.53 4.17 3.50
N GLU A 76 -1.44 5.49 3.31
CA GLU A 76 -2.12 6.16 2.20
C GLU A 76 -1.57 5.70 0.84
N GLY A 77 -0.26 5.55 0.71
CA GLY A 77 0.37 5.00 -0.50
C GLY A 77 -0.11 3.57 -0.83
N TYR A 78 -0.14 2.70 0.19
CA TYR A 78 -0.64 1.34 0.05
C TYR A 78 -2.13 1.30 -0.29
N LYS A 79 -2.94 2.16 0.34
CA LYS A 79 -4.37 2.30 0.02
C LYS A 79 -4.58 2.71 -1.44
N ASN A 80 -3.85 3.72 -1.91
CA ASN A 80 -3.92 4.15 -3.30
C ASN A 80 -3.54 3.01 -4.26
N LEU A 81 -2.50 2.23 -3.93
CA LEU A 81 -2.12 1.05 -4.72
C LEU A 81 -3.27 0.04 -4.77
N LYS A 82 -3.90 -0.28 -3.63
CA LYS A 82 -5.08 -1.16 -3.57
C LYS A 82 -6.23 -0.65 -4.42
N GLU A 83 -6.55 0.65 -4.33
CA GLU A 83 -7.62 1.27 -5.14
C GLU A 83 -7.34 1.16 -6.65
N MET A 84 -6.10 1.39 -7.06
CA MET A 84 -5.69 1.24 -8.46
C MET A 84 -5.80 -0.23 -8.93
N VAL A 85 -5.26 -1.17 -8.17
CA VAL A 85 -5.35 -2.61 -8.48
C VAL A 85 -6.79 -3.06 -8.60
N LEU A 86 -7.64 -2.64 -7.67
CA LEU A 86 -9.06 -2.95 -7.69
C LEU A 86 -9.76 -2.37 -8.92
N SER A 87 -9.41 -1.15 -9.33
CA SER A 87 -9.95 -0.54 -10.54
C SER A 87 -9.57 -1.31 -11.81
N LEU A 88 -8.33 -1.84 -11.88
CA LEU A 88 -7.85 -2.67 -12.97
C LEU A 88 -8.58 -4.02 -13.01
N LYS A 89 -8.74 -4.66 -11.84
CA LYS A 89 -9.45 -5.94 -11.65
C LYS A 89 -10.91 -5.90 -12.14
N LYS A 90 -11.58 -4.74 -12.02
CA LYS A 90 -12.98 -4.57 -12.50
C LYS A 90 -13.09 -4.57 -14.02
N GLN A 91 -12.03 -4.20 -14.75
CA GLN A 91 -12.03 -4.12 -16.20
C GLN A 91 -11.69 -5.48 -16.82
N LYS A 92 -12.70 -6.35 -16.90
CA LYS A 92 -12.52 -7.75 -17.34
C LYS A 92 -12.29 -7.95 -18.84
N GLN A 93 -12.39 -6.89 -19.64
CA GLN A 93 -12.26 -7.01 -21.09
C GLN A 93 -10.79 -7.01 -21.49
N ARG A 94 -10.28 -8.17 -21.90
CA ARG A 94 -8.95 -8.27 -22.54
C ARG A 94 -9.00 -7.66 -23.94
N GLN A 95 -7.92 -6.99 -24.30
CA GLN A 95 -7.70 -6.41 -25.62
C GLN A 95 -6.51 -7.11 -26.25
N SER A 96 -6.49 -7.22 -27.58
CA SER A 96 -5.26 -7.63 -28.26
C SER A 96 -4.22 -6.55 -28.07
N LEU A 97 -3.04 -6.93 -27.59
CA LEU A 97 -1.91 -6.03 -27.45
C LEU A 97 -1.24 -5.81 -28.81
N SER A 98 -0.83 -4.57 -29.09
CA SER A 98 0.11 -4.31 -30.19
C SER A 98 1.51 -4.78 -29.78
N GLU A 99 2.39 -4.99 -30.75
CA GLU A 99 3.80 -5.35 -30.50
C GLU A 99 4.50 -4.33 -29.58
N GLU A 100 4.21 -3.04 -29.75
CA GLU A 100 4.70 -1.97 -28.88
C GLU A 100 4.32 -2.18 -27.40
N LYS A 101 3.09 -2.62 -27.13
CA LYS A 101 2.61 -2.86 -25.76
C LYS A 101 3.22 -4.11 -25.14
N LEU A 102 3.42 -5.15 -25.94
CA LEU A 102 4.11 -6.36 -25.51
C LEU A 102 5.56 -6.02 -25.13
N ALA A 103 6.27 -5.28 -25.98
CA ALA A 103 7.62 -4.81 -25.68
C ALA A 103 7.67 -3.92 -24.43
N GLN A 104 6.66 -3.05 -24.23
CA GLN A 104 6.58 -2.21 -23.03
C GLN A 104 6.38 -3.05 -21.75
N LEU A 105 5.55 -4.09 -21.79
CA LEU A 105 5.36 -5.03 -20.67
C LEU A 105 6.67 -5.76 -20.33
N ASP A 106 7.35 -6.27 -21.34
CA ASP A 106 8.61 -7.00 -21.17
C ASP A 106 9.73 -6.09 -20.65
N ASN A 107 9.77 -4.84 -21.08
CA ASN A 107 10.69 -3.84 -20.55
C ASN A 107 10.40 -3.56 -19.07
N LEU A 108 9.14 -3.31 -18.68
CA LEU A 108 8.78 -3.08 -17.27
C LEU A 108 9.10 -4.30 -16.39
N ARG A 109 8.87 -5.52 -16.89
CA ARG A 109 9.28 -6.75 -16.20
C ARG A 109 10.79 -6.81 -16.01
N SER A 110 11.55 -6.47 -17.06
CA SER A 110 13.02 -6.47 -17.02
C SER A 110 13.57 -5.39 -16.08
N GLU A 111 12.96 -4.20 -16.05
CA GLU A 111 13.31 -3.13 -15.11
C GLU A 111 13.07 -3.56 -13.66
N PHE A 112 11.92 -4.20 -13.38
CA PHE A 112 11.60 -4.71 -12.04
C PHE A 112 12.62 -5.77 -11.59
N ILE A 113 12.90 -6.77 -12.42
CA ILE A 113 13.89 -7.81 -12.12
C ILE A 113 15.31 -7.22 -12.05
N GLY A 114 15.63 -6.24 -12.89
CA GLY A 114 16.90 -5.52 -12.88
C GLY A 114 17.16 -4.82 -11.55
N ALA A 115 16.15 -4.13 -11.01
CA ALA A 115 16.23 -3.51 -9.68
C ALA A 115 16.50 -4.55 -8.58
N LEU A 116 15.84 -5.72 -8.63
CA LEU A 116 16.07 -6.78 -7.66
C LEU A 116 17.47 -7.40 -7.75
N ASN A 117 17.96 -7.61 -8.98
CA ASN A 117 19.30 -8.16 -9.21
C ASN A 117 20.40 -7.15 -8.85
N ASN A 118 20.09 -5.86 -8.84
CA ASN A 118 20.97 -4.81 -8.36
C ASN A 118 20.90 -4.67 -6.83
N ASP A 119 21.33 -5.69 -6.08
CA ASP A 119 21.35 -5.66 -4.61
C ASP A 119 19.96 -5.43 -3.96
N LEU A 120 18.88 -6.02 -4.48
CA LEU A 120 17.53 -5.92 -3.91
C LEU A 120 17.03 -4.47 -3.76
N GLN A 121 17.13 -3.66 -4.81
CA GLN A 121 16.60 -2.29 -4.85
C GLN A 121 15.06 -2.27 -4.85
N MET A 122 14.47 -2.61 -3.70
CA MET A 122 13.03 -2.58 -3.47
C MET A 122 12.40 -1.21 -3.73
N PRO A 123 13.03 -0.06 -3.41
CA PRO A 123 12.45 1.25 -3.73
C PRO A 123 12.30 1.46 -5.24
N GLU A 124 13.29 1.02 -6.03
CA GLU A 124 13.26 1.09 -7.50
C GLU A 124 12.23 0.12 -8.06
N ALA A 125 12.19 -1.12 -7.57
CA ALA A 125 11.19 -2.12 -7.94
C ALA A 125 9.76 -1.60 -7.67
N LEU A 126 9.54 -0.95 -6.52
CA LEU A 126 8.26 -0.34 -6.18
C LEU A 126 7.93 0.85 -7.10
N ALA A 127 8.92 1.61 -7.55
CA ALA A 127 8.73 2.67 -8.54
C ALA A 127 8.27 2.10 -9.89
N VAL A 128 8.81 0.96 -10.33
CA VAL A 128 8.38 0.27 -11.56
C VAL A 128 6.91 -0.14 -11.49
N VAL A 129 6.41 -0.59 -10.34
CA VAL A 129 4.97 -0.88 -10.14
C VAL A 129 4.12 0.37 -10.43
N TRP A 130 4.52 1.53 -9.92
CA TRP A 130 3.80 2.78 -10.17
C TRP A 130 3.92 3.25 -11.62
N SER A 131 5.05 3.02 -12.28
CA SER A 131 5.21 3.27 -13.72
C SER A 131 4.27 2.39 -14.55
N LEU A 132 4.15 1.11 -14.20
CA LEU A 132 3.20 0.19 -14.82
C LEU A 132 1.76 0.67 -14.67
N ILE A 133 1.35 1.09 -13.46
CA ILE A 133 0.00 1.64 -13.21
C ILE A 133 -0.28 2.84 -14.12
N LYS A 134 0.68 3.76 -14.26
CA LYS A 134 0.57 4.99 -15.07
C LYS A 134 0.71 4.78 -16.58
N SER A 135 1.19 3.62 -17.02
CA SER A 135 1.39 3.33 -18.44
C SER A 135 0.07 3.34 -19.22
N ASN A 136 0.14 3.28 -20.54
CA ASN A 136 -1.01 3.16 -21.43
C ASN A 136 -1.27 1.69 -21.86
N ILE A 137 -0.78 0.72 -21.07
CA ILE A 137 -1.07 -0.71 -21.25
C ILE A 137 -2.53 -0.99 -20.84
N PRO A 138 -3.26 -1.89 -21.52
CA PRO A 138 -4.61 -2.29 -21.11
C PRO A 138 -4.66 -2.83 -19.68
N SER A 139 -5.81 -2.63 -19.04
CA SER A 139 -5.94 -2.79 -17.59
C SER A 139 -5.71 -4.21 -17.08
N MET A 140 -6.15 -5.22 -17.84
CA MET A 140 -6.01 -6.61 -17.41
C MET A 140 -4.54 -7.07 -17.47
N ASP A 141 -3.78 -6.62 -18.47
CA ASP A 141 -2.36 -6.96 -18.60
C ASP A 141 -1.51 -6.25 -17.54
N LYS A 142 -1.86 -5.00 -17.18
CA LYS A 142 -1.30 -4.35 -15.99
C LYS A 142 -1.59 -5.13 -14.73
N TYR A 143 -2.83 -5.57 -14.54
CA TYR A 143 -3.24 -6.32 -13.36
C TYR A 143 -2.44 -7.62 -13.23
N ASP A 144 -2.35 -8.40 -14.32
CA ASP A 144 -1.60 -9.66 -14.35
C ASP A 144 -0.11 -9.44 -13.97
N LEU A 145 0.54 -8.41 -14.55
CA LEU A 145 1.94 -8.11 -14.23
C LEU A 145 2.13 -7.56 -12.80
N ILE A 146 1.17 -6.78 -12.26
CA ILE A 146 1.21 -6.37 -10.85
C ILE A 146 1.13 -7.59 -9.93
N LEU A 147 0.29 -8.58 -10.25
CA LEU A 147 0.21 -9.81 -9.46
C LEU A 147 1.49 -10.64 -9.54
N GLU A 148 2.15 -10.66 -10.69
CA GLU A 148 3.49 -11.25 -10.85
C GLU A 148 4.50 -10.56 -9.92
N PHE A 149 4.56 -9.23 -9.93
CA PHE A 149 5.42 -8.46 -9.03
C PHE A 149 5.07 -8.68 -7.55
N ASP A 150 3.78 -8.82 -7.22
CA ASP A 150 3.32 -9.00 -5.85
C ASP A 150 3.75 -10.33 -5.23
N GLN A 151 4.15 -11.33 -6.02
CA GLN A 151 4.77 -12.55 -5.50
C GLN A 151 6.06 -12.26 -4.73
N ILE A 152 6.75 -11.15 -5.07
CA ILE A 152 7.97 -10.69 -4.40
C ILE A 152 7.64 -9.61 -3.36
N LEU A 153 6.77 -8.66 -3.70
CA LEU A 153 6.41 -7.56 -2.80
C LEU A 153 5.64 -8.07 -1.58
N GLY A 154 4.77 -9.07 -1.73
CA GLY A 154 3.98 -9.66 -0.66
C GLY A 154 2.99 -8.67 -0.04
N LEU A 155 2.37 -7.82 -0.85
CA LEU A 155 1.40 -6.80 -0.43
C LEU A 155 -0.05 -7.30 -0.53
N ASN A 156 -0.24 -8.55 -0.91
CA ASN A 156 -1.53 -9.25 -0.95
C ASN A 156 -2.56 -8.55 -1.86
N LEU A 157 -2.10 -8.13 -3.04
CA LEU A 157 -2.86 -7.31 -3.98
C LEU A 157 -3.95 -8.11 -4.71
N ALA A 158 -3.80 -9.44 -4.82
CA ALA A 158 -4.81 -10.32 -5.40
C ALA A 158 -6.10 -10.37 -4.57
N GLU A 159 -5.95 -10.33 -3.24
CA GLU A 159 -7.03 -10.40 -2.25
C GLU A 159 -7.70 -9.05 -1.99
N VAL A 160 -7.31 -8.00 -2.71
CA VAL A 160 -7.99 -6.71 -2.61
C VAL A 160 -9.44 -6.87 -3.09
N GLU A 161 -10.35 -6.61 -2.16
CA GLU A 161 -11.79 -6.61 -2.38
C GLU A 161 -12.38 -5.21 -2.16
N GLU A 162 -13.53 -4.96 -2.80
CA GLU A 162 -14.32 -3.78 -2.48
C GLU A 162 -14.80 -3.84 -1.03
N GLU A 163 -14.49 -2.78 -0.28
CA GLU A 163 -15.03 -2.64 1.06
C GLU A 163 -16.54 -2.40 0.96
N LYS A 164 -17.33 -3.41 1.36
CA LYS A 164 -18.79 -3.36 1.30
C LYS A 164 -19.30 -2.29 2.26
N ILE A 165 -19.92 -1.25 1.72
CA ILE A 165 -20.56 -0.20 2.51
C ILE A 165 -21.85 -0.76 3.12
N PRO A 166 -22.04 -0.70 4.45
CA PRO A 166 -23.27 -1.16 5.10
C PRO A 166 -24.50 -0.42 4.55
N GLU A 167 -25.62 -1.12 4.38
CA GLU A 167 -26.86 -0.54 3.84
C GLU A 167 -27.32 0.71 4.61
N GLU A 168 -27.08 0.71 5.93
CA GLU A 168 -27.42 1.85 6.78
C GLU A 168 -26.63 3.12 6.40
N ILE A 169 -25.35 2.98 6.07
CA ILE A 169 -24.51 4.10 5.61
C ILE A 169 -24.97 4.57 4.23
N ILE A 170 -25.36 3.65 3.35
CA ILE A 170 -25.93 3.99 2.04
C ILE A 170 -27.25 4.78 2.21
N LYS A 171 -28.10 4.39 3.15
CA LYS A 171 -29.35 5.11 3.47
C LYS A 171 -29.05 6.53 3.96
N LEU A 172 -28.14 6.68 4.94
CA LEU A 172 -27.72 7.99 5.45
C LEU A 172 -27.13 8.87 4.34
N ALA A 173 -26.30 8.30 3.45
CA ALA A 173 -25.74 9.04 2.33
C ALA A 173 -26.82 9.56 1.36
N LYS A 174 -27.85 8.74 1.07
CA LYS A 174 -29.01 9.16 0.26
C LYS A 174 -29.82 10.25 0.93
N GLU A 175 -30.08 10.15 2.23
CA GLU A 175 -30.77 11.19 3.01
C GLU A 175 -30.00 12.51 3.01
N ARG A 176 -28.68 12.44 3.20
CA ARG A 176 -27.79 13.61 3.09
C ARG A 176 -27.89 14.26 1.71
N LYS A 177 -27.87 13.48 0.63
CA LYS A 177 -28.00 14.00 -0.74
C LYS A 177 -29.32 14.76 -0.91
N LYS A 178 -30.44 14.19 -0.46
CA LYS A 178 -31.76 14.87 -0.47
C LYS A 178 -31.76 16.15 0.36
N ALA A 179 -31.14 16.13 1.54
CA ALA A 179 -31.03 17.31 2.39
C ALA A 179 -30.27 18.44 1.68
N ARG A 180 -29.18 18.12 0.97
CA ARG A 180 -28.42 19.08 0.16
C ARG A 180 -29.20 19.61 -1.03
N GLU A 181 -29.91 18.74 -1.77
CA GLU A 181 -30.78 19.12 -2.89
C GLU A 181 -31.88 20.09 -2.43
N ASN A 182 -32.44 19.86 -1.24
CA ASN A 182 -33.40 20.74 -0.59
C ASN A 182 -32.76 21.96 0.12
N LYS A 183 -31.45 22.20 -0.07
CA LYS A 183 -30.67 23.29 0.56
C LYS A 183 -30.69 23.29 2.10
N ASN A 184 -31.03 22.17 2.73
CA ASN A 184 -30.96 21.97 4.18
C ASN A 184 -29.55 21.52 4.58
N PHE A 185 -28.62 22.47 4.58
CA PHE A 185 -27.20 22.21 4.87
C PHE A 185 -26.98 21.74 6.31
N LYS A 186 -27.77 22.24 7.27
CA LYS A 186 -27.69 21.83 8.68
C LYS A 186 -27.95 20.33 8.85
N LEU A 187 -29.06 19.84 8.27
CA LEU A 187 -29.37 18.40 8.30
C LEU A 187 -28.32 17.57 7.55
N ALA A 188 -27.79 18.08 6.43
CA ALA A 188 -26.74 17.39 5.69
C ALA A 188 -25.44 17.22 6.51
N ASP A 189 -25.06 18.23 7.30
CA ASP A 189 -23.89 18.17 8.18
C ASP A 189 -24.13 17.27 9.41
N GLU A 190 -25.34 17.28 9.97
CA GLU A 190 -25.73 16.34 11.04
C GLU A 190 -25.63 14.89 10.56
N ILE A 191 -26.11 14.60 9.35
CA ILE A 191 -26.02 13.24 8.77
C ILE A 191 -24.57 12.89 8.45
N ARG A 192 -23.76 13.82 7.92
CA ARG A 192 -22.32 13.61 7.70
C ARG A 192 -21.63 13.22 9.01
N LYS A 193 -21.94 13.89 10.11
CA LYS A 193 -21.40 13.53 11.43
C LYS A 193 -21.85 12.14 11.88
N LYS A 194 -23.13 11.75 11.67
CA LYS A 194 -23.59 10.39 11.97
C LYS A 194 -22.87 9.31 11.15
N ILE A 195 -22.58 9.58 9.88
CA ILE A 195 -21.79 8.68 9.01
C ILE A 195 -20.36 8.56 9.57
N LYS A 196 -19.77 9.70 9.97
CA LYS A 196 -18.46 9.81 10.62
C LYS A 196 -18.38 9.00 11.92
N ASP A 197 -19.33 9.20 12.82
CA ASP A 197 -19.40 8.49 14.11
C ASP A 197 -19.53 6.97 13.96
N LYS A 198 -19.99 6.49 12.79
CA LYS A 198 -20.05 5.06 12.43
C LYS A 198 -18.78 4.54 11.76
N GLY A 199 -17.73 5.34 11.69
CA GLY A 199 -16.46 5.00 11.06
C GLY A 199 -16.51 5.08 9.54
N TRP A 200 -17.30 5.99 8.97
CA TRP A 200 -17.36 6.22 7.53
C TRP A 200 -17.23 7.71 7.20
N GLU A 201 -16.57 8.03 6.11
CA GLU A 201 -16.43 9.39 5.62
C GLU A 201 -17.19 9.54 4.30
N ILE A 202 -17.84 10.70 4.12
CA ILE A 202 -18.53 11.04 2.88
C ILE A 202 -17.98 12.33 2.29
N THR A 203 -17.37 12.20 1.12
CA THR A 203 -16.74 13.29 0.35
C THR A 203 -17.54 13.54 -0.92
N ASP A 204 -17.65 14.79 -1.35
CA ASP A 204 -18.36 15.13 -2.59
C ASP A 204 -17.35 15.36 -3.72
N ILE A 205 -17.58 14.75 -4.88
CA ILE A 205 -16.69 14.79 -6.04
C ILE A 205 -17.56 15.00 -7.29
N ASN A 206 -17.35 16.11 -8.01
CA ASN A 206 -18.03 16.42 -9.28
C ASN A 206 -19.56 16.28 -9.26
N GLY A 207 -20.22 16.63 -8.14
CA GLY A 207 -21.68 16.54 -7.99
C GLY A 207 -22.19 15.18 -7.51
N GLU A 208 -21.32 14.18 -7.40
CA GLU A 208 -21.59 12.91 -6.72
C GLU A 208 -20.94 12.87 -5.33
N TYR A 209 -21.21 11.82 -4.57
CA TYR A 209 -20.55 11.56 -3.30
C TYR A 209 -19.81 10.22 -3.33
N LYS A 210 -18.63 10.17 -2.71
CA LYS A 210 -17.86 8.96 -2.44
C LYS A 210 -17.91 8.68 -0.95
N ILE A 211 -18.15 7.42 -0.60
CA ILE A 211 -18.14 6.93 0.78
C ILE A 211 -16.88 6.10 0.97
N ASN A 212 -16.10 6.38 2.00
CA ASN A 212 -14.91 5.64 2.37
C ASN A 212 -15.00 5.25 3.84
N LYS A 213 -14.37 4.17 4.28
CA LYS A 213 -14.29 3.88 5.72
C LYS A 213 -13.37 4.89 6.38
N GLU A 214 -13.88 5.56 7.40
CA GLU A 214 -13.06 6.43 8.23
C GLU A 214 -12.19 5.56 9.12
N ARG A 215 -10.89 5.81 9.09
CA ARG A 215 -9.96 5.14 9.99
C ARG A 215 -9.31 6.22 10.83
N PHE A 216 -9.66 6.18 12.11
CA PHE A 216 -9.30 7.08 13.20
C PHE A 216 -8.19 8.08 12.84
N ASN A 217 -8.55 9.35 12.71
CA ASN A 217 -7.57 10.42 12.86
C ASN A 217 -7.17 10.46 14.34
N LEU A 218 -6.00 9.90 14.65
CA LEU A 218 -5.18 10.34 15.77
C LEU A 218 -4.23 11.44 15.25
#